data_AF-A0A2N3AWB0-F1
#
_entry.id   AF-A0A2N3AWB0-F1
#
_cell.length_a   1.000
_cell.length_b   1.000
_cell.length_c   1.000
_cell.angle_alpha   90.00
_cell.angle_beta   90.00
_cell.angle_gamma   90.00
#
_symmetry.space_group_name_H-M   'P 1'
#
loop_
_entity.id
_entity.type
_entity.pdbx_description
1 polymer ?
#
loop_
_entity_poly.entity_id
_entity_poly.type
_entity_poly.pdbx_seq_one_letter_code
_entity_poly.pdbx_strand_id
1 'polypeptide(L)'
;AWAQDVQVMIEGPGHVPMHKIKENMEKQLQVCGEAPFYTLGPLVTDIAPGYDHITSGIGAAQIGWYGTAMLCYVTPKEHLGLPDRDDVKVGVVTYKLAAHAADLAKGHPAAQVRDDALSKARFEFRWRDQFNLSLDPETAEQYHDQTLPAEGAKSAHFCSMCGPKFCSMQISQDVRDFAAKQNESPESFLASEKLGADTAEASRQAAIKGMEEMSRKYNEGGRELYVGAGGREHD
;
A
#
# COMPACT_ATOMS: atom_id res chain seq x y z
N ALA A 1 -14.29 9.52 40.22
CA ALA A 1 -15.09 9.61 38.99
C ALA A 1 -16.10 8.48 38.89
N TRP A 2 -15.68 7.20 38.82
CA TRP A 2 -16.62 6.08 38.72
C TRP A 2 -17.60 5.93 39.90
N ALA A 3 -17.21 6.28 41.13
CA ALA A 3 -18.14 6.32 42.26
C ALA A 3 -19.26 7.38 42.11
N GLN A 4 -19.18 8.24 41.09
CA GLN A 4 -20.15 9.27 40.73
C GLN A 4 -20.68 9.09 39.30
N ASP A 5 -20.51 7.90 38.70
CA ASP A 5 -20.98 7.55 37.36
C ASP A 5 -20.50 8.47 36.22
N VAL A 6 -19.37 9.15 36.39
CA VAL A 6 -18.75 9.98 35.35
C VAL A 6 -17.86 9.10 34.46
N GLN A 7 -18.06 9.16 33.14
CA GLN A 7 -17.21 8.47 32.16
C GLN A 7 -15.78 9.02 32.19
N VAL A 8 -14.79 8.13 32.06
CA VAL A 8 -13.36 8.48 32.16
C VAL A 8 -12.57 7.82 31.03
N MET A 9 -11.62 8.56 30.48
CA MET A 9 -10.48 8.04 29.72
C MET A 9 -9.19 8.59 30.32
N ILE A 10 -8.07 7.94 30.06
CA ILE A 10 -6.76 8.34 30.59
C ILE A 10 -5.90 8.84 29.43
N GLU A 11 -5.24 9.98 29.60
CA GLU A 11 -4.27 10.46 28.63
C GLU A 11 -2.89 9.84 28.87
N GLY A 12 -2.19 9.54 27.78
CA GLY A 12 -0.91 8.83 27.75
C GLY A 12 0.27 9.67 27.24
N PRO A 13 1.44 9.05 27.09
CA PRO A 13 2.70 9.74 26.77
C PRO A 13 2.75 10.32 25.35
N GLY A 14 3.74 11.19 25.15
CA GLY A 14 4.11 11.76 23.85
C GLY A 14 5.33 11.12 23.17
N HIS A 15 6.48 11.00 23.86
CA HIS A 15 7.75 10.51 23.28
C HIS A 15 8.22 9.24 24.00
N VAL A 16 8.23 8.10 23.31
CA VAL A 16 8.55 6.79 23.89
C VAL A 16 9.26 5.90 22.84
N PRO A 17 10.51 5.47 23.07
CA PRO A 17 11.17 4.54 22.16
C PRO A 17 10.46 3.19 22.15
N MET A 18 10.44 2.51 21.00
CA MET A 18 9.58 1.32 20.76
C MET A 18 9.66 0.25 21.85
N HIS A 19 10.85 -0.06 22.35
CA HIS A 19 11.06 -1.10 23.37
C HIS A 19 10.37 -0.80 24.73
N LYS A 20 9.89 0.43 24.95
CA LYS A 20 9.15 0.84 26.16
C LYS A 20 7.65 1.05 25.95
N ILE A 21 7.16 0.92 24.71
CA ILE A 21 5.74 1.18 24.42
C ILE A 21 4.85 0.16 25.13
N LYS A 22 5.23 -1.12 25.13
CA LYS A 22 4.47 -2.18 25.79
C LYS A 22 4.35 -1.97 27.31
N GLU A 23 5.43 -1.56 27.96
CA GLU A 23 5.45 -1.25 29.40
C GLU A 23 4.43 -0.15 29.76
N ASN A 24 4.27 0.87 28.92
CA ASN A 24 3.29 1.94 29.14
C ASN A 24 1.86 1.41 29.11
N MET A 25 1.53 0.54 28.13
CA MET A 25 0.20 -0.04 28.01
C MET A 25 -0.11 -0.97 29.20
N GLU A 26 0.82 -1.86 29.56
CA GLU A 26 0.65 -2.79 30.69
C GLU A 26 0.43 -2.04 32.00
N LYS A 27 1.22 -0.99 32.24
CA LYS A 27 1.08 -0.14 33.43
C LYS A 27 -0.27 0.55 33.46
N GLN A 28 -0.74 1.09 32.33
CA GLN A 28 -2.04 1.76 32.25
C GLN A 28 -3.18 0.80 32.59
N LEU A 29 -3.21 -0.39 32.01
CA LEU A 29 -4.22 -1.41 32.31
C LEU A 29 -4.24 -1.76 33.81
N GLN A 30 -3.06 -1.97 34.39
CA GLN A 30 -2.90 -2.35 35.79
C GLN A 30 -3.37 -1.26 36.77
N VAL A 31 -3.03 0.01 36.52
CA VAL A 31 -3.24 1.08 37.52
C VAL A 31 -4.49 1.94 37.26
N CYS A 32 -5.08 1.84 36.07
CA CYS A 32 -6.25 2.63 35.69
C CYS A 32 -7.54 1.81 35.55
N GLY A 33 -7.53 0.54 35.97
CA GLY A 33 -8.72 -0.33 35.93
C GLY A 33 -9.27 -0.52 34.52
N GLU A 34 -8.38 -0.62 33.52
CA GLU A 34 -8.73 -0.79 32.09
C GLU A 34 -9.59 0.34 31.50
N ALA A 35 -9.57 1.54 32.10
CA ALA A 35 -10.18 2.72 31.49
C ALA A 35 -9.62 2.95 30.07
N PRO A 36 -10.41 3.44 29.10
CA PRO A 36 -9.92 3.75 27.75
C PRO A 36 -8.67 4.63 27.77
N PHE A 37 -7.62 4.21 27.04
CA PHE A 37 -6.38 4.96 26.94
C PHE A 37 -6.38 5.86 25.70
N TYR A 38 -5.90 7.10 25.85
CA TYR A 38 -5.83 8.13 24.81
C TYR A 38 -4.40 8.67 24.73
N THR A 39 -3.65 8.35 23.67
CA THR A 39 -2.20 8.66 23.59
C THR A 39 -1.91 9.73 22.54
N LEU A 40 -0.83 10.50 22.72
CA LEU A 40 -0.30 11.41 21.70
C LEU A 40 0.86 10.72 20.98
N GLY A 41 0.59 10.04 19.86
CA GLY A 41 1.55 9.12 19.26
C GLY A 41 1.59 7.76 19.97
N PRO A 42 2.74 7.34 20.54
CA PRO A 42 3.93 8.14 20.84
C PRO A 42 4.97 8.26 19.72
N LEU A 43 5.71 9.37 19.69
CA LEU A 43 6.93 9.56 18.88
C LEU A 43 8.00 8.57 19.32
N VAL A 44 8.49 7.76 18.39
CA VAL A 44 9.49 6.73 18.69
C VAL A 44 10.94 7.22 18.62
N THR A 45 11.14 8.42 18.09
CA THR A 45 12.44 9.08 17.95
C THR A 45 12.25 10.59 17.79
N ASP A 46 13.24 11.36 18.25
CA ASP A 46 13.17 12.84 18.30
C ASP A 46 13.96 13.51 17.18
N ILE A 47 14.60 12.74 16.30
CA ILE A 47 15.61 13.24 15.34
C ILE A 47 15.03 13.69 13.99
N ALA A 48 13.70 13.69 13.83
CA ALA A 48 13.05 13.95 12.55
C ALA A 48 11.91 14.99 12.62
N PRO A 49 12.15 16.19 13.18
CA PRO A 49 11.16 17.27 13.12
C PRO A 49 10.82 17.59 11.66
N GLY A 50 9.54 17.81 11.37
CA GLY A 50 9.01 17.85 9.99
C GLY A 50 8.40 16.52 9.54
N TYR A 51 8.73 15.43 10.23
CA TYR A 51 8.27 14.07 9.93
C TYR A 51 7.65 13.39 11.16
N ASP A 52 7.22 14.16 12.15
CA ASP A 52 6.75 13.61 13.43
C ASP A 52 5.42 12.86 13.32
N HIS A 53 4.59 13.17 12.32
CA HIS A 53 3.47 12.31 11.93
C HIS A 53 3.91 10.87 11.62
N ILE A 54 5.10 10.66 11.04
CA ILE A 54 5.66 9.34 10.74
C ILE A 54 6.27 8.72 12.00
N THR A 55 7.12 9.47 12.73
CA THR A 55 7.77 8.97 13.96
C THR A 55 6.72 8.53 14.98
N SER A 56 5.66 9.31 15.13
CA SER A 56 4.53 9.00 16.00
C SER A 56 3.60 7.94 15.44
N GLY A 57 3.37 7.88 14.13
CA GLY A 57 2.54 6.86 13.50
C GLY A 57 3.03 5.43 13.79
N ILE A 58 4.35 5.24 13.88
CA ILE A 58 4.98 3.96 14.27
C ILE A 58 4.61 3.57 15.70
N GLY A 59 4.69 4.52 16.65
CA GLY A 59 4.34 4.25 18.04
C GLY A 59 2.85 4.13 18.26
N ALA A 60 2.05 4.94 17.56
CA ALA A 60 0.59 4.93 17.60
C ALA A 60 0.02 3.58 17.14
N ALA A 61 0.55 3.01 16.04
CA ALA A 61 0.15 1.68 15.59
C ALA A 61 0.50 0.58 16.62
N GLN A 62 1.66 0.66 17.26
CA GLN A 62 2.08 -0.31 18.28
C GLN A 62 1.24 -0.21 19.55
N ILE A 63 1.07 1.00 20.10
CA ILE A 63 0.31 1.17 21.35
C ILE A 63 -1.19 0.98 21.14
N GLY A 64 -1.70 1.31 19.95
CA GLY A 64 -3.04 0.96 19.49
C GLY A 64 -3.25 -0.55 19.41
N TRP A 65 -2.29 -1.28 18.85
CA TRP A 65 -2.31 -2.75 18.81
C TRP A 65 -2.33 -3.34 20.24
N TYR A 66 -1.56 -2.77 21.16
CA TYR A 66 -1.52 -3.23 22.55
C TYR A 66 -2.77 -2.89 23.37
N GLY A 67 -3.67 -2.02 22.88
CA GLY A 67 -4.98 -1.79 23.52
C GLY A 67 -5.38 -0.33 23.70
N THR A 68 -4.60 0.63 23.20
CA THR A 68 -5.02 2.05 23.25
C THR A 68 -6.30 2.27 22.46
N ALA A 69 -7.25 2.99 23.06
CA ALA A 69 -8.61 3.15 22.53
C ALA A 69 -8.75 4.33 21.57
N MET A 70 -7.98 5.40 21.79
CA MET A 70 -7.98 6.60 20.95
C MET A 70 -6.56 7.12 20.74
N LEU A 71 -6.27 7.59 19.54
CA LEU A 71 -4.95 8.11 19.17
C LEU A 71 -5.07 9.57 18.79
N CYS A 72 -4.40 10.45 19.55
CA CYS A 72 -4.25 11.85 19.19
C CYS A 72 -3.22 11.93 18.08
N TYR A 73 -3.64 12.47 16.94
CA TYR A 73 -2.75 12.66 15.80
C TYR A 73 -1.62 13.65 16.09
N VAL A 74 -0.55 13.51 15.32
CA VAL A 74 0.59 14.42 15.30
C VAL A 74 0.78 14.85 13.85
N THR A 75 0.97 16.15 13.63
CA THR A 75 1.10 16.71 12.29
C THR A 75 2.56 16.71 11.82
N PRO A 76 2.85 16.91 10.52
CA PRO A 76 4.22 17.13 10.06
C PRO A 76 4.93 18.30 10.75
N LYS A 77 4.21 19.38 11.07
CA LYS A 77 4.75 20.59 11.70
C LYS A 77 4.80 20.53 13.23
N GLU A 78 4.56 19.37 13.84
CA GLU A 78 4.81 19.20 15.27
C GLU A 78 6.23 19.65 15.61
N HIS A 79 6.39 20.33 16.74
CA HIS A 79 7.64 20.97 17.18
C HIS A 79 8.20 22.09 16.27
N LEU A 80 7.48 22.48 15.21
CA LEU A 80 7.95 23.49 14.24
C LEU A 80 7.00 24.69 14.11
N GLY A 81 5.68 24.48 14.19
CA GLY A 81 4.73 25.58 14.06
C GLY A 81 3.28 25.11 13.97
N LEU A 82 2.37 26.06 13.73
CA LEU A 82 0.96 25.75 13.53
C LEU A 82 0.76 25.00 12.19
N PRO A 83 0.00 23.90 12.18
CA PRO A 83 -0.29 23.16 10.95
C PRO A 83 -1.21 23.98 10.04
N ASP A 84 -1.00 23.85 8.73
CA ASP A 84 -1.96 24.32 7.73
C ASP A 84 -2.96 23.21 7.36
N ARG A 85 -3.81 23.49 6.36
CA ARG A 85 -4.84 22.54 5.91
C ARG A 85 -4.26 21.20 5.45
N ASP A 86 -3.13 21.22 4.74
CA ASP A 86 -2.57 20.02 4.14
C ASP A 86 -1.81 19.21 5.19
N ASP A 87 -1.16 19.88 6.15
CA ASP A 87 -0.60 19.22 7.34
C ASP A 87 -1.67 18.46 8.14
N VAL A 88 -2.85 19.06 8.29
CA VAL A 88 -3.99 18.40 8.96
C VAL A 88 -4.46 17.18 8.16
N LYS A 89 -4.61 17.28 6.84
CA LYS A 89 -4.96 16.13 5.98
C LYS A 89 -3.95 15.00 6.16
N VAL A 90 -2.65 15.29 6.08
CA VAL A 90 -1.56 14.32 6.26
C VAL A 90 -1.64 13.66 7.62
N GLY A 91 -1.72 14.44 8.72
CA GLY A 91 -1.83 13.89 10.06
C GLY A 91 -3.03 12.97 10.25
N VAL A 92 -4.20 13.35 9.73
CA VAL A 92 -5.42 12.54 9.82
C VAL A 92 -5.28 11.23 9.04
N VAL A 93 -4.81 11.28 7.79
CA VAL A 93 -4.64 10.06 6.97
C VAL A 93 -3.61 9.13 7.59
N THR A 94 -2.50 9.66 8.10
CA THR A 94 -1.47 8.88 8.80
C THR A 94 -2.03 8.17 10.04
N TYR A 95 -2.84 8.84 10.85
CA TYR A 95 -3.41 8.23 12.05
C TYR A 95 -4.58 7.29 11.75
N LYS A 96 -5.35 7.53 10.69
CA LYS A 96 -6.33 6.56 10.18
C LYS A 96 -5.66 5.27 9.74
N LEU A 97 -4.49 5.36 9.08
CA LEU A 97 -3.68 4.20 8.73
C LEU A 97 -3.15 3.48 9.98
N ALA A 98 -2.58 4.21 10.95
CA ALA A 98 -2.04 3.64 12.18
C ALA A 98 -3.11 2.91 13.01
N ALA A 99 -4.30 3.52 13.13
CA ALA A 99 -5.45 2.90 13.80
C ALA A 99 -5.91 1.63 13.08
N HIS A 100 -6.03 1.68 11.75
CA HIS A 100 -6.41 0.51 10.94
C HIS A 100 -5.37 -0.62 11.03
N ALA A 101 -4.08 -0.29 11.01
CA ALA A 101 -3.00 -1.26 11.21
C ALA A 101 -3.06 -1.92 12.59
N ALA A 102 -3.37 -1.15 13.65
CA ALA A 102 -3.62 -1.69 14.97
C ALA A 102 -4.84 -2.62 14.99
N ASP A 103 -5.94 -2.27 14.33
CA ASP A 103 -7.13 -3.11 14.24
C ASP A 103 -6.88 -4.42 13.49
N LEU A 104 -6.08 -4.40 12.42
CA LEU A 104 -5.61 -5.61 11.74
C LEU A 104 -4.78 -6.49 12.68
N ALA A 105 -3.82 -5.91 13.40
CA ALA A 105 -2.96 -6.64 14.35
C ALA A 105 -3.74 -7.21 15.54
N LYS A 106 -4.86 -6.56 15.92
CA LYS A 106 -5.82 -7.05 16.92
C LYS A 106 -6.76 -8.13 16.39
N GLY A 107 -6.79 -8.37 15.08
CA GLY A 107 -7.75 -9.27 14.44
C GLY A 107 -9.20 -8.76 14.53
N HIS A 108 -9.41 -7.44 14.49
CA HIS A 108 -10.75 -6.87 14.55
C HIS A 108 -11.60 -7.39 13.36
N PRO A 109 -12.82 -7.95 13.58
CA PRO A 109 -13.51 -8.77 12.58
C PRO A 109 -13.74 -8.13 11.20
N ALA A 110 -13.89 -6.81 11.14
CA ALA A 110 -14.17 -6.09 9.90
C ALA A 110 -12.93 -5.42 9.27
N ALA A 111 -11.77 -5.42 9.94
CA ALA A 111 -10.60 -4.68 9.48
C ALA A 111 -10.08 -5.25 8.14
N GLN A 112 -9.92 -6.57 8.07
CA GLN A 112 -9.33 -7.24 6.91
C GLN A 112 -10.17 -7.11 5.62
N VAL A 113 -11.49 -6.90 5.73
CA VAL A 113 -12.39 -6.81 4.57
C VAL A 113 -11.96 -5.69 3.61
N ARG A 114 -11.49 -4.57 4.14
CA ARG A 114 -11.02 -3.44 3.32
C ARG A 114 -9.72 -3.78 2.59
N ASP A 115 -8.75 -4.37 3.30
CA ASP A 115 -7.47 -4.79 2.75
C ASP A 115 -7.65 -5.82 1.64
N ASP A 116 -8.49 -6.82 1.85
CA ASP A 116 -8.78 -7.86 0.87
C ASP A 116 -9.49 -7.28 -0.36
N ALA A 117 -10.46 -6.37 -0.17
CA ALA A 117 -11.15 -5.71 -1.28
C ALA A 117 -10.21 -4.86 -2.14
N LEU A 118 -9.33 -4.07 -1.50
CA LEU A 118 -8.35 -3.24 -2.18
C LEU A 118 -7.29 -4.10 -2.87
N SER A 119 -6.79 -5.15 -2.21
CA SER A 119 -5.80 -6.08 -2.76
C SER A 119 -6.36 -6.85 -3.96
N LYS A 120 -7.64 -7.25 -3.90
CA LYS A 120 -8.33 -7.86 -5.03
C LYS A 120 -8.47 -6.87 -6.20
N ALA A 121 -8.89 -5.63 -5.93
CA ALA A 121 -8.97 -4.59 -6.96
C ALA A 121 -7.60 -4.34 -7.64
N ARG A 122 -6.54 -4.35 -6.85
CA ARG A 122 -5.15 -4.24 -7.34
C ARG A 122 -4.76 -5.40 -8.24
N PHE A 123 -5.01 -6.63 -7.81
CA PHE A 123 -4.65 -7.83 -8.56
C PHE A 123 -5.45 -7.98 -9.86
N GLU A 124 -6.70 -7.49 -9.89
CA GLU A 124 -7.60 -7.49 -11.05
C GLU A 124 -7.47 -6.23 -11.91
N PHE A 125 -6.50 -5.35 -11.62
CA PHE A 125 -6.29 -4.09 -12.34
C PHE A 125 -7.52 -3.17 -12.42
N ARG A 126 -8.41 -3.24 -11.42
CA ARG A 126 -9.57 -2.34 -11.25
C ARG A 126 -9.12 -1.03 -10.61
N TRP A 127 -8.37 -0.22 -11.36
CA TRP A 127 -7.73 1.01 -10.87
C TRP A 127 -8.66 1.96 -10.12
N ARG A 128 -9.84 2.25 -10.69
CA ARG A 128 -10.83 3.13 -10.05
C ARG A 128 -11.31 2.59 -8.70
N ASP A 129 -11.54 1.28 -8.61
CA ASP A 129 -11.95 0.65 -7.36
C ASP A 129 -10.81 0.68 -6.34
N GLN A 130 -9.57 0.45 -6.77
CA GLN A 130 -8.39 0.56 -5.91
C GLN A 130 -8.25 1.97 -5.33
N PHE A 131 -8.44 3.03 -6.13
CA PHE A 131 -8.37 4.41 -5.64
C PHE A 131 -9.48 4.68 -4.63
N ASN A 132 -10.72 4.36 -4.98
CA ASN A 132 -11.90 4.62 -4.13
C ASN A 132 -11.87 3.87 -2.80
N LEU A 133 -11.23 2.69 -2.75
CA LEU A 133 -11.07 1.91 -1.52
C LEU A 133 -9.93 2.41 -0.62
N SER A 134 -9.00 3.22 -1.16
CA SER A 134 -7.86 3.77 -0.40
C SER A 134 -8.29 4.80 0.65
N LEU A 135 -7.38 5.17 1.56
CA LEU A 135 -7.65 6.17 2.60
C LEU A 135 -7.70 7.61 2.05
N ASP A 136 -7.06 7.85 0.91
CA ASP A 136 -7.01 9.14 0.23
C ASP A 136 -7.09 8.92 -1.30
N PRO A 137 -8.31 8.71 -1.83
CA PRO A 137 -8.52 8.38 -3.25
C PRO A 137 -7.95 9.41 -4.22
N GLU A 138 -8.05 10.70 -3.89
CA GLU A 138 -7.53 11.80 -4.69
C GLU A 138 -6.01 11.67 -4.90
N THR A 139 -5.26 11.47 -3.82
CA THR A 139 -3.80 11.29 -3.89
C THR A 139 -3.43 10.01 -4.64
N ALA A 140 -4.17 8.91 -4.43
CA ALA A 140 -3.90 7.64 -5.10
C ALA A 140 -4.07 7.74 -6.62
N GLU A 141 -5.14 8.40 -7.09
CA GLU A 141 -5.38 8.65 -8.52
C GLU A 141 -4.34 9.63 -9.08
N GLN A 142 -4.07 10.74 -8.37
CA GLN A 142 -3.09 11.73 -8.78
C GLN A 142 -1.71 11.12 -9.01
N TYR A 143 -1.24 10.24 -8.12
CA TYR A 143 0.10 9.62 -8.24
C TYR A 143 0.19 8.64 -9.41
N HIS A 144 -0.88 7.92 -9.72
CA HIS A 144 -0.95 7.11 -10.93
C HIS A 144 -0.86 8.00 -12.19
N ASP A 145 -1.64 9.08 -12.21
CA ASP A 145 -1.83 9.93 -13.38
C ASP A 145 -0.65 10.84 -13.70
N GLN A 146 0.25 11.06 -12.75
CA GLN A 146 1.53 11.74 -13.00
C GLN A 146 2.34 11.07 -14.12
N THR A 147 2.16 9.76 -14.35
CA THR A 147 2.89 9.01 -15.39
C THR A 147 1.99 8.35 -16.43
N LEU A 148 0.74 8.02 -16.08
CA LEU A 148 -0.23 7.39 -16.98
C LEU A 148 -1.59 8.12 -16.93
N PRO A 149 -1.68 9.37 -17.39
CA PRO A 149 -2.88 10.21 -17.24
C PRO A 149 -4.05 9.79 -18.13
N ALA A 150 -3.80 9.01 -19.19
CA ALA A 150 -4.84 8.65 -20.15
C ALA A 150 -5.91 7.76 -19.48
N GLU A 151 -7.19 8.02 -19.75
CA GLU A 151 -8.31 7.22 -19.20
C GLU A 151 -8.19 5.72 -19.52
N GLY A 152 -7.66 5.37 -20.70
CA GLY A 152 -7.39 3.97 -21.06
C GLY A 152 -6.40 3.27 -20.13
N ALA A 153 -5.52 4.00 -19.44
CA ALA A 153 -4.60 3.43 -18.46
C ALA A 153 -5.31 2.92 -17.20
N LYS A 154 -6.52 3.42 -16.88
CA LYS A 154 -7.34 2.92 -15.76
C LYS A 154 -7.93 1.52 -16.03
N SER A 155 -7.73 0.99 -17.23
CA SER A 155 -8.03 -0.40 -17.60
C SER A 155 -6.78 -1.17 -18.01
N ALA A 156 -5.59 -0.60 -17.86
CA ALA A 156 -4.35 -1.27 -18.22
C ALA A 156 -3.94 -2.29 -17.16
N HIS A 157 -3.44 -3.45 -17.60
CA HIS A 157 -2.94 -4.48 -16.69
C HIS A 157 -1.47 -4.28 -16.29
N PHE A 158 -1.08 -3.02 -16.09
CA PHE A 158 0.24 -2.63 -15.62
C PHE A 158 0.21 -1.20 -15.12
N CYS A 159 1.24 -0.81 -14.37
CA CYS A 159 1.54 0.58 -14.06
C CYS A 159 2.89 0.98 -14.67
N SER A 160 3.25 2.25 -14.51
CA SER A 160 4.52 2.79 -15.00
C SER A 160 5.76 2.16 -14.34
N MET A 161 5.64 1.57 -13.14
CA MET A 161 6.80 0.97 -12.47
C MET A 161 7.40 -0.22 -13.23
N CYS A 162 6.57 -1.14 -13.74
CA CYS A 162 7.04 -2.35 -14.41
C CYS A 162 6.74 -2.35 -15.91
N GLY A 163 5.82 -1.50 -16.35
CA GLY A 163 5.33 -1.50 -17.73
C GLY A 163 4.60 -2.80 -18.11
N PRO A 164 4.18 -2.91 -19.38
CA PRO A 164 3.29 -3.99 -19.84
C PRO A 164 3.93 -5.39 -19.83
N LYS A 165 5.25 -5.48 -19.94
CA LYS A 165 5.95 -6.77 -20.12
C LYS A 165 6.46 -7.40 -18.82
N PHE A 166 6.60 -6.62 -17.75
CA PHE A 166 7.26 -7.08 -16.52
C PHE A 166 6.37 -6.91 -15.28
N CYS A 167 5.08 -6.62 -15.45
CA CYS A 167 4.15 -6.58 -14.33
C CYS A 167 3.97 -7.99 -13.75
N SER A 168 4.41 -8.19 -12.50
CA SER A 168 4.35 -9.48 -11.81
C SER A 168 2.92 -10.01 -11.65
N MET A 169 1.94 -9.13 -11.46
CA MET A 169 0.53 -9.52 -11.34
C MET A 169 -0.03 -10.00 -12.69
N GLN A 170 0.30 -9.33 -13.80
CA GLN A 170 -0.10 -9.76 -15.14
C GLN A 170 0.51 -11.12 -15.48
N ILE A 171 1.82 -11.28 -15.26
CA ILE A 171 2.51 -12.56 -15.47
C ILE A 171 1.84 -13.68 -14.64
N SER A 172 1.46 -13.37 -13.39
CA SER A 172 0.75 -14.33 -12.53
C SER A 172 -0.64 -14.70 -13.07
N GLN A 173 -1.37 -13.76 -13.67
CA GLN A 173 -2.64 -14.05 -14.35
C GLN A 173 -2.42 -14.94 -15.57
N ASP A 174 -1.46 -14.62 -16.44
CA ASP A 174 -1.14 -15.41 -17.63
C ASP A 174 -0.81 -16.87 -17.29
N VAL A 175 -0.03 -17.09 -16.22
CA VAL A 175 0.31 -18.43 -15.72
C VAL A 175 -0.92 -19.16 -15.18
N ARG A 176 -1.82 -18.47 -14.46
CA ARG A 176 -3.07 -19.06 -13.95
C ARG A 176 -3.99 -19.46 -15.10
N ASP A 177 -4.14 -18.61 -16.10
CA ASP A 177 -4.98 -18.86 -17.27
C ASP A 177 -4.45 -20.02 -18.11
N PHE A 178 -3.12 -20.11 -18.27
CA PHE A 178 -2.47 -21.24 -18.92
C PHE A 178 -2.71 -22.55 -18.17
N ALA A 179 -2.52 -22.55 -16.84
CA ALA A 179 -2.75 -23.74 -16.01
C ALA A 179 -4.22 -24.17 -15.97
N ALA A 180 -5.16 -23.22 -15.98
CA ALA A 180 -6.59 -23.52 -16.06
C ALA A 180 -6.93 -24.25 -17.37
N LYS A 181 -6.42 -23.75 -18.51
CA LYS A 181 -6.60 -24.36 -19.84
C LYS A 181 -5.98 -25.75 -19.95
N GLN A 182 -4.88 -26.02 -19.27
CA GLN A 182 -4.26 -27.36 -19.26
C GLN A 182 -5.00 -28.39 -18.38
N ASN A 183 -5.80 -27.94 -17.42
CA ASN A 183 -6.57 -28.80 -16.51
C ASN A 183 -8.04 -28.99 -16.96
N GLU A 184 -8.41 -28.52 -18.15
CA GLU A 184 -9.74 -28.74 -18.73
C GLU A 184 -9.94 -30.20 -19.18
N SER A 185 -11.17 -30.72 -19.03
CA SER A 185 -11.49 -32.11 -19.41
C SER A 185 -11.37 -32.32 -20.93
N PRO A 186 -11.19 -33.58 -21.40
CA PRO A 186 -11.13 -33.88 -22.82
C PRO A 186 -12.34 -33.38 -23.62
N GLU A 187 -13.53 -33.28 -22.99
CA GLU A 187 -14.73 -32.72 -23.64
C GLU A 187 -14.64 -31.20 -23.88
N SER A 188 -13.96 -30.46 -22.99
CA SER A 188 -13.73 -29.02 -23.11
C SER A 188 -12.70 -28.69 -24.20
N PHE A 189 -11.65 -29.52 -24.29
CA PHE A 189 -10.55 -29.37 -25.24
C PHE A 189 -11.04 -29.41 -26.70
N LEU A 190 -11.96 -30.33 -27.02
CA LEU A 190 -12.55 -30.51 -28.36
C LEU A 190 -13.43 -29.33 -28.82
N ALA A 191 -13.93 -28.50 -27.91
CA ALA A 191 -14.69 -27.29 -28.25
C ALA A 191 -13.78 -26.07 -28.55
N SER A 192 -12.56 -26.06 -28.00
CA SER A 192 -11.61 -24.94 -28.09
C SER A 192 -10.64 -24.99 -29.28
N GLU A 193 -10.53 -26.16 -29.93
CA GLU A 193 -9.55 -26.44 -31.00
C GLU A 193 -9.67 -25.50 -32.22
N LYS A 194 -10.82 -24.82 -32.39
CA LYS A 194 -11.03 -23.88 -33.51
C LYS A 194 -10.59 -22.43 -33.27
N LEU A 195 -10.12 -22.05 -32.07
CA LEU A 195 -9.69 -20.66 -31.80
C LEU A 195 -8.29 -20.48 -31.19
N GLY A 196 -7.67 -21.50 -30.58
CA GLY A 196 -6.53 -21.28 -29.67
C GLY A 196 -5.12 -21.58 -30.21
N ALA A 197 -4.95 -22.64 -31.02
CA ALA A 197 -3.61 -23.14 -31.38
C ALA A 197 -2.81 -22.16 -32.25
N ASP A 198 -3.47 -21.56 -33.25
CA ASP A 198 -2.84 -20.59 -34.16
C ASP A 198 -2.51 -19.28 -33.45
N THR A 199 -3.34 -18.85 -32.48
CA THR A 199 -3.11 -17.62 -31.69
C THR A 199 -1.98 -17.75 -30.66
N ALA A 200 -1.80 -18.94 -30.08
CA ALA A 200 -0.75 -19.18 -29.09
C ALA A 200 0.64 -19.27 -29.74
N GLU A 201 0.74 -19.97 -30.87
CA GLU A 201 2.00 -20.02 -31.63
C GLU A 201 2.32 -18.65 -32.25
N ALA A 202 1.33 -17.92 -32.78
CA ALA A 202 1.55 -16.56 -33.27
C ALA A 202 2.02 -15.60 -32.17
N SER A 203 1.46 -15.70 -30.95
CA SER A 203 1.88 -14.89 -29.80
C SER A 203 3.29 -15.24 -29.33
N ARG A 204 3.65 -16.53 -29.32
CA ARG A 204 5.00 -17.00 -29.00
C ARG A 204 6.03 -16.53 -30.03
N GLN A 205 5.70 -16.64 -31.32
CA GLN A 205 6.56 -16.15 -32.41
C GLN A 205 6.73 -14.64 -32.35
N ALA A 206 5.67 -13.88 -32.03
CA ALA A 206 5.75 -12.44 -31.83
C ALA A 206 6.63 -12.06 -30.61
N ALA A 207 6.53 -12.80 -29.51
CA ALA A 207 7.38 -12.61 -28.33
C ALA A 207 8.85 -12.89 -28.63
N ILE A 208 9.15 -14.00 -29.33
CA ILE A 208 10.52 -14.36 -29.77
C ILE A 208 11.09 -13.27 -30.68
N LYS A 209 10.34 -12.86 -31.71
CA LYS A 209 10.76 -11.79 -32.62
C LYS A 209 10.99 -10.46 -31.90
N GLY A 210 10.16 -10.13 -30.91
CA GLY A 210 10.34 -8.95 -30.07
C GLY A 210 11.60 -9.03 -29.19
N MET A 211 11.92 -10.20 -28.63
CA MET A 211 13.15 -10.43 -27.88
C MET A 211 14.39 -10.35 -28.78
N GLU A 212 14.32 -10.89 -29.99
CA GLU A 212 15.38 -10.78 -31.00
C GLU A 212 15.61 -9.32 -31.41
N GLU A 213 14.54 -8.55 -31.63
CA GLU A 213 14.64 -7.13 -31.97
C GLU A 213 15.29 -6.32 -30.84
N MET A 214 14.89 -6.54 -29.59
CA MET A 214 15.50 -5.86 -28.45
C MET A 214 16.96 -6.29 -28.24
N SER A 215 17.26 -7.58 -28.45
CA SER A 215 18.64 -8.07 -28.40
C SER A 215 19.50 -7.42 -29.49
N ARG A 216 18.95 -7.23 -30.69
CA ARG A 216 19.64 -6.51 -31.76
C ARG A 216 19.87 -5.05 -31.38
N LYS A 217 18.84 -4.35 -30.90
CA LYS A 217 18.96 -2.95 -30.43
C LYS A 217 19.97 -2.80 -29.30
N TYR A 218 20.02 -3.73 -28.36
CA TYR A 218 21.01 -3.74 -27.28
C TYR A 218 22.43 -3.93 -27.82
N ASN A 219 22.64 -4.84 -28.77
CA ASN A 219 23.94 -5.03 -29.39
C ASN A 219 24.36 -3.84 -30.28
N GLU A 220 23.42 -3.24 -31.01
CA GLU A 220 23.64 -2.03 -31.82
C GLU A 220 23.91 -0.80 -30.95
N GLY A 221 23.27 -0.69 -29.79
CA GLY A 221 23.47 0.35 -28.78
C GLY A 221 24.68 0.11 -27.87
N GLY A 222 25.70 -0.61 -28.33
CA GLY A 222 26.97 -0.78 -27.60
C GLY A 222 26.93 -1.73 -26.40
N ARG A 223 25.84 -2.49 -26.22
CA ARG A 223 25.60 -3.34 -25.02
C ARG A 223 25.60 -2.54 -23.72
N GLU A 224 25.13 -1.31 -23.78
CA GLU A 224 24.98 -0.46 -22.61
C GLU A 224 23.62 -0.70 -21.97
N LEU A 225 23.61 -0.87 -20.65
CA LEU A 225 22.37 -1.03 -19.87
C LEU A 225 21.63 0.31 -19.72
N TYR A 226 22.35 1.43 -19.84
CA TYR A 226 21.81 2.78 -19.76
C TYR A 226 22.14 3.51 -21.05
N VAL A 227 21.11 3.84 -21.83
CA VAL A 227 21.27 4.60 -23.08
C VAL A 227 20.79 6.02 -22.79
N GLY A 228 21.73 6.96 -22.69
CA GLY A 228 21.45 8.34 -22.29
C GLY A 228 20.46 9.04 -23.22
N ALA A 229 19.43 9.69 -22.66
CA ALA A 229 18.55 10.57 -23.43
C ALA A 229 19.12 12.00 -23.40
N GLY A 230 19.70 12.43 -24.53
CA GLY A 230 20.17 13.80 -24.74
C GLY A 230 21.42 14.16 -23.92
N GLY A 231 22.59 14.09 -24.58
CA GLY A 231 23.86 14.71 -24.13
C GLY A 231 24.46 14.24 -22.81
N ARG A 232 23.87 13.25 -22.12
CA ARG A 232 24.38 12.66 -20.88
C ARG A 232 24.65 11.19 -21.12
N GLU A 233 25.84 10.89 -21.63
CA GLU A 233 26.20 9.53 -22.06
C GLU A 233 26.42 8.58 -20.88
N HIS A 234 26.69 9.05 -19.65
CA HIS A 234 26.87 8.17 -18.49
C HIS A 234 26.51 8.86 -17.15
N ASP A 235 25.21 8.95 -16.84
CA ASP A 235 24.71 9.17 -15.47
C ASP A 235 23.86 7.98 -15.02
#